data_AF-A0A1Z8RGN4-F1
#
_entry.id   AF-A0A1Z8RGN4-F1
#
_cell.length_a   1.000
_cell.length_b   1.000
_cell.length_c   1.000
_cell.angle_alpha   90.00
_cell.angle_beta   90.00
_cell.angle_gamma   90.00
#
_symmetry.space_group_name_H-M   'P 1'
#
loop_
_entity.id
_entity.type
_entity.pdbx_description
1 polymer ?
#
loop_
_entity_poly.entity_id
_entity_poly.type
_entity_poly.pdbx_seq_one_letter_code
_entity_poly.pdbx_strand_id
1 'polypeptide(L)'
;MDREKFLIEAANLATTIEGHMLDKVFVESVLWMIPEYKRMPMLESFLKRDDLSIDDQAWAREHQLIVMASVRNEFKFQEFVEAHLAFMDWVSEHLPAEQQAIAFSNSSVWGWWLEEGRDDILDKMDACLTTIETTQDNKQERLFLARDITMSIAYRKDPEKLTHYQNIWQKILEEPGDLPEMGPGSPIVIWRFWLKITSLMSAKGDRERAGVVAAQIVDWIRGLDDSEELIGEVAAQCMFQEQYDLAEQYGDEALQKGQAEKNPYIYVWHAGGHLGATGDVESTVPLMKEARRYISSQDMERFLTEQMPFSDYKNDPRLRAIAEM
;
A
#
# COMPACT_ATOMS: atom_id res chain seq x y z
N MET A 1 16.40 3.32 -29.06
CA MET A 1 15.55 4.38 -28.50
C MET A 1 15.54 4.14 -27.00
N ASP A 2 15.89 5.16 -26.22
CA ASP A 2 16.04 5.03 -24.77
C ASP A 2 14.69 4.75 -24.09
N ARG A 3 14.65 3.90 -23.06
CA ARG A 3 13.39 3.49 -22.38
C ARG A 3 12.63 4.71 -21.86
N GLU A 4 13.38 5.67 -21.33
CA GLU A 4 12.86 6.95 -20.84
C GLU A 4 12.21 7.78 -21.95
N LYS A 5 12.83 7.82 -23.14
CA LYS A 5 12.30 8.55 -24.30
C LYS A 5 10.99 7.93 -24.82
N PHE A 6 10.87 6.60 -24.80
CA PHE A 6 9.63 5.91 -25.16
C PHE A 6 8.50 6.19 -24.15
N LEU A 7 8.80 6.16 -22.84
CA LEU A 7 7.82 6.50 -21.80
C LEU A 7 7.34 7.95 -21.92
N ILE A 8 8.23 8.89 -22.21
CA ILE A 8 7.90 10.31 -22.43
C ILE A 8 7.02 10.48 -23.69
N GLU A 9 7.34 9.81 -24.80
CA GLU A 9 6.53 9.90 -26.03
C GLU A 9 5.15 9.27 -25.86
N ALA A 10 5.04 8.14 -25.16
CA ALA A 10 3.77 7.50 -24.83
C ALA A 10 2.92 8.37 -23.89
N ALA A 11 3.53 8.96 -22.85
CA ALA A 11 2.87 9.92 -21.96
C ALA A 11 2.36 11.14 -22.74
N ASN A 12 3.19 11.72 -23.60
CA ASN A 12 2.82 12.86 -24.43
C ASN A 12 1.64 12.53 -25.36
N LEU A 13 1.67 11.37 -26.03
CA LEU A 13 0.56 10.92 -26.88
C LEU A 13 -0.73 10.76 -26.08
N ALA A 14 -0.66 10.08 -24.92
CA ALA A 14 -1.80 9.87 -24.04
C ALA A 14 -2.39 11.20 -23.52
N THR A 15 -1.58 12.25 -23.39
CA THR A 15 -2.05 13.58 -22.96
C THR A 15 -2.74 14.42 -24.03
N THR A 16 -2.78 13.94 -25.28
CA THR A 16 -3.39 14.63 -26.42
C THR A 16 -4.74 14.05 -26.82
N ILE A 17 -5.11 12.89 -26.29
CA ILE A 17 -6.37 12.22 -26.60
C ILE A 17 -7.36 12.50 -25.47
N GLU A 18 -8.56 12.96 -25.81
CA GLU A 18 -9.62 13.18 -24.83
C GLU A 18 -10.10 11.82 -24.29
N GLY A 19 -10.23 11.69 -22.95
CA GLY A 19 -10.54 10.42 -22.29
C GLY A 19 -11.77 9.69 -22.85
N HIS A 20 -12.79 10.40 -23.32
CA HIS A 20 -13.98 9.78 -23.92
C HIS A 20 -13.72 9.08 -25.27
N MET A 21 -12.57 9.31 -25.90
CA MET A 21 -12.17 8.65 -27.14
C MET A 21 -11.41 7.34 -26.91
N LEU A 22 -11.10 7.00 -25.65
CA LEU A 22 -10.23 5.88 -25.28
C LEU A 22 -11.05 4.75 -24.66
N ASP A 23 -10.76 3.49 -25.03
CA ASP A 23 -11.32 2.32 -24.35
C ASP A 23 -10.62 2.07 -23.00
N LYS A 24 -11.26 1.27 -22.13
CA LYS A 24 -10.74 1.00 -20.79
C LYS A 24 -9.32 0.43 -20.80
N VAL A 25 -9.06 -0.56 -21.66
CA VAL A 25 -7.76 -1.24 -21.74
C VAL A 25 -6.63 -0.24 -22.04
N PHE A 26 -6.88 0.71 -22.92
CA PHE A 26 -5.94 1.77 -23.22
C PHE A 26 -5.77 2.72 -22.02
N VAL A 27 -6.87 3.20 -21.41
CA VAL A 27 -6.83 4.11 -20.26
C VAL A 27 -6.07 3.47 -19.09
N GLU A 28 -6.35 2.22 -18.74
CA GLU A 28 -5.62 1.43 -17.73
C GLU A 28 -4.12 1.38 -18.01
N SER A 29 -3.74 1.19 -19.27
CA SER A 29 -2.34 1.04 -19.68
C SER A 29 -1.54 2.35 -19.60
N VAL A 30 -2.20 3.51 -19.67
CA VAL A 30 -1.49 4.81 -19.81
C VAL A 30 -1.74 5.79 -18.67
N LEU A 31 -2.76 5.58 -17.82
CA LEU A 31 -3.15 6.53 -16.77
C LEU A 31 -1.97 6.98 -15.90
N TRP A 32 -1.16 6.02 -15.45
CA TRP A 32 -0.03 6.31 -14.56
C TRP A 32 1.19 6.88 -15.29
N MET A 33 1.24 6.77 -16.61
CA MET A 33 2.28 7.37 -17.45
C MET A 33 2.00 8.85 -17.75
N ILE A 34 0.76 9.29 -17.65
CA ILE A 34 0.35 10.67 -17.88
C ILE A 34 0.79 11.55 -16.69
N PRO A 35 1.21 12.82 -16.94
CA PRO A 35 1.48 13.79 -15.88
C PRO A 35 0.31 13.92 -14.90
N GLU A 36 0.63 13.96 -13.61
CA GLU A 36 -0.34 13.88 -12.52
C GLU A 36 -1.52 14.85 -12.65
N TYR A 37 -1.25 16.12 -12.97
CA TYR A 37 -2.26 17.17 -13.17
C TYR A 37 -3.24 16.91 -14.34
N LYS A 38 -2.98 15.93 -15.21
CA LYS A 38 -3.87 15.53 -16.33
C LYS A 38 -4.65 14.25 -16.06
N ARG A 39 -4.34 13.50 -15.00
CA ARG A 39 -4.99 12.21 -14.70
C ARG A 39 -6.48 12.40 -14.37
N MET A 40 -6.81 13.35 -13.48
CA MET A 40 -8.19 13.63 -13.11
C MET A 40 -9.05 14.12 -14.30
N PRO A 41 -8.63 15.12 -15.10
CA PRO A 41 -9.37 15.50 -16.32
C PRO A 41 -9.57 14.35 -17.32
N MET A 42 -8.62 13.42 -17.43
CA MET A 42 -8.77 12.25 -18.30
C MET A 42 -9.87 11.32 -17.80
N LEU A 43 -9.88 10.99 -16.50
CA LEU A 43 -10.90 10.14 -15.88
C LEU A 43 -12.29 10.78 -15.96
N GLU A 44 -12.40 12.09 -15.71
CA GLU A 44 -13.65 12.84 -15.89
C GLU A 44 -14.15 12.82 -17.33
N SER A 45 -13.24 12.89 -18.31
CA SER A 45 -13.58 12.77 -19.73
C SER A 45 -14.02 11.35 -20.08
N PHE A 46 -13.31 10.34 -19.59
CA PHE A 46 -13.65 8.93 -19.80
C PHE A 46 -15.07 8.61 -19.31
N LEU A 47 -15.44 9.10 -18.12
CA LEU A 47 -16.78 8.93 -17.53
C LEU A 47 -17.93 9.58 -18.33
N LYS A 48 -17.65 10.42 -19.34
CA LYS A 48 -18.67 11.03 -20.23
C LYS A 48 -19.05 10.13 -21.40
N ARG A 49 -18.44 8.95 -21.53
CA ARG A 49 -18.78 7.99 -22.57
C ARG A 49 -20.15 7.37 -22.31
N ASP A 50 -20.97 7.35 -23.34
CA ASP A 50 -22.32 6.77 -23.27
C ASP A 50 -22.33 5.23 -23.32
N ASP A 51 -21.20 4.61 -23.65
CA ASP A 51 -21.05 3.17 -23.87
C ASP A 51 -20.35 2.42 -22.73
N LEU A 52 -20.11 3.07 -21.60
CA LEU A 52 -19.45 2.44 -20.44
C LEU A 52 -20.36 1.41 -19.77
N SER A 53 -19.81 0.23 -19.51
CA SER A 53 -20.43 -0.69 -18.58
C SER A 53 -20.40 -0.12 -17.15
N ILE A 54 -21.21 -0.70 -16.27
CA ILE A 54 -21.21 -0.35 -14.85
C ILE A 54 -19.83 -0.60 -14.22
N ASP A 55 -19.15 -1.67 -14.65
CA ASP A 55 -17.80 -2.02 -14.19
C ASP A 55 -16.75 -0.99 -14.66
N ASP A 56 -16.90 -0.44 -15.88
CA ASP A 56 -16.01 0.63 -16.38
C ASP A 56 -16.20 1.93 -15.58
N GLN A 57 -17.44 2.23 -15.20
CA GLN A 57 -17.75 3.40 -14.36
C GLN A 57 -17.22 3.24 -12.94
N ALA A 58 -17.38 2.05 -12.35
CA ALA A 58 -16.86 1.73 -11.02
C ALA A 58 -15.33 1.89 -10.99
N TRP A 59 -14.64 1.28 -11.97
CA TRP A 59 -13.19 1.38 -12.11
C TRP A 59 -12.71 2.83 -12.25
N ALA A 60 -13.36 3.63 -13.10
CA ALA A 60 -12.93 5.00 -13.35
C ALA A 60 -13.14 5.90 -12.11
N ARG A 61 -14.28 5.77 -11.43
CA ARG A 61 -14.57 6.51 -10.18
C ARG A 61 -13.62 6.13 -9.05
N GLU A 62 -13.30 4.85 -8.92
CA GLU A 62 -12.28 4.38 -7.98
C GLU A 62 -10.91 5.02 -8.27
N HIS A 63 -10.49 5.05 -9.54
CA HIS A 63 -9.22 5.65 -9.93
C HIS A 63 -9.20 7.17 -9.73
N GLN A 64 -10.34 7.86 -9.76
CA GLN A 64 -10.42 9.26 -9.35
C GLN A 64 -10.02 9.42 -7.88
N LEU A 65 -10.49 8.53 -6.99
CA LEU A 65 -10.10 8.55 -5.58
C LEU A 65 -8.61 8.27 -5.39
N ILE A 66 -8.03 7.32 -6.12
CA ILE A 66 -6.59 7.02 -6.06
C ILE A 66 -5.77 8.24 -6.52
N VAL A 67 -6.19 8.90 -7.61
CA VAL A 67 -5.53 10.13 -8.09
C VAL A 67 -5.64 11.22 -7.04
N MET A 68 -6.81 11.46 -6.43
CA MET A 68 -6.97 12.43 -5.35
C MET A 68 -6.08 12.12 -4.15
N ALA A 69 -5.92 10.84 -3.82
CA ALA A 69 -5.03 10.39 -2.74
C ALA A 69 -3.54 10.60 -3.07
N SER A 70 -3.14 10.62 -4.35
CA SER A 70 -1.73 10.85 -4.74
C SER A 70 -1.32 12.32 -4.64
N VAL A 71 -2.20 13.24 -5.01
CA VAL A 71 -2.00 14.71 -4.95
C VAL A 71 -2.34 15.31 -3.58
N ARG A 72 -2.32 14.49 -2.53
CA ARG A 72 -2.85 14.81 -1.20
C ARG A 72 -2.32 16.07 -0.53
N ASN A 73 -1.06 16.41 -0.79
CA ASN A 73 -0.42 17.60 -0.22
C ASN A 73 -0.94 18.89 -0.89
N GLU A 74 -1.66 18.76 -2.01
CA GLU A 74 -2.19 19.86 -2.82
C GLU A 74 -3.71 20.05 -2.65
N PHE A 75 -4.44 19.03 -2.18
CA PHE A 75 -5.91 19.06 -2.00
C PHE A 75 -6.34 19.20 -0.54
N LYS A 76 -7.53 19.77 -0.33
CA LYS A 76 -8.15 19.81 1.01
C LYS A 76 -8.74 18.44 1.32
N PHE A 77 -8.28 17.80 2.39
CA PHE A 77 -8.75 16.50 2.89
C PHE A 77 -10.28 16.30 2.83
N GLN A 78 -11.05 17.34 3.14
CA GLN A 78 -12.51 17.31 3.09
C GLN A 78 -13.08 16.98 1.70
N GLU A 79 -12.47 17.48 0.63
CA GLU A 79 -12.92 17.22 -0.76
C GLU A 79 -12.73 15.74 -1.14
N PHE A 80 -11.63 15.12 -0.68
CA PHE A 80 -11.38 13.69 -0.86
C PHE A 80 -12.42 12.85 -0.11
N VAL A 81 -12.72 13.22 1.14
CA VAL A 81 -13.75 12.54 1.93
C VAL A 81 -15.12 12.62 1.24
N GLU A 82 -15.51 13.80 0.75
CA GLU A 82 -16.79 13.99 0.05
C GLU A 82 -16.86 13.18 -1.24
N ALA A 83 -15.78 13.18 -2.04
CA ALA A 83 -15.69 12.37 -3.25
C ALA A 83 -15.82 10.87 -2.94
N HIS A 84 -15.21 10.41 -1.85
CA HIS A 84 -15.30 9.02 -1.44
C HIS A 84 -16.71 8.64 -0.98
N LEU A 85 -17.35 9.48 -0.14
CA LEU A 85 -18.72 9.25 0.28
C LEU A 85 -19.66 9.15 -0.93
N ALA A 86 -19.51 10.07 -1.89
CA ALA A 86 -20.28 10.04 -3.13
C ALA A 86 -20.02 8.76 -3.96
N PHE A 87 -18.79 8.27 -4.00
CA PHE A 87 -18.48 7.00 -4.65
C PHE A 87 -19.15 5.82 -3.95
N MET A 88 -19.11 5.76 -2.62
CA MET A 88 -19.78 4.68 -1.86
C MET A 88 -21.30 4.71 -2.04
N ASP A 89 -21.90 5.90 -2.02
CA ASP A 89 -23.34 6.04 -2.27
C ASP A 89 -23.68 5.58 -3.70
N TRP A 90 -22.87 5.98 -4.70
CA TRP A 90 -23.03 5.49 -6.08
C TRP A 90 -22.91 3.96 -6.16
N VAL A 91 -21.92 3.36 -5.50
CA VAL A 91 -21.73 1.91 -5.46
C VAL A 91 -22.94 1.20 -4.84
N SER A 92 -23.45 1.70 -3.71
CA SER A 92 -24.64 1.15 -3.07
C SER A 92 -25.90 1.23 -3.94
N GLU A 93 -26.00 2.25 -4.80
CA GLU A 93 -27.12 2.44 -5.72
C GLU A 93 -27.01 1.62 -7.02
N HIS A 94 -25.79 1.32 -7.48
CA HIS A 94 -25.56 0.80 -8.83
C HIS A 94 -24.96 -0.61 -8.89
N LEU A 95 -24.30 -1.08 -7.83
CA LEU A 95 -23.64 -2.40 -7.79
C LEU A 95 -24.41 -3.41 -6.92
N PRO A 96 -24.46 -4.69 -7.33
CA PRO A 96 -24.96 -5.77 -6.47
C PRO A 96 -24.05 -5.94 -5.24
N ALA A 97 -24.60 -6.49 -4.14
CA ALA A 97 -23.93 -6.55 -2.84
C ALA A 97 -22.54 -7.20 -2.91
N GLU A 98 -22.38 -8.23 -3.74
CA GLU A 98 -21.11 -8.95 -3.94
C GLU A 98 -20.02 -8.03 -4.54
N GLN A 99 -20.41 -7.12 -5.43
CA GLN A 99 -19.49 -6.17 -6.08
C GLN A 99 -19.28 -4.89 -5.24
N GLN A 100 -20.14 -4.60 -4.26
CA GLN A 100 -19.93 -3.45 -3.38
C GLN A 100 -18.64 -3.58 -2.56
N ALA A 101 -18.18 -4.80 -2.27
CA ALA A 101 -16.90 -5.03 -1.60
C ALA A 101 -15.69 -4.49 -2.40
N ILE A 102 -15.79 -4.35 -3.73
CA ILE A 102 -14.75 -3.75 -4.58
C ILE A 102 -14.54 -2.27 -4.22
N ALA A 103 -15.60 -1.57 -3.80
CA ALA A 103 -15.49 -0.16 -3.40
C ALA A 103 -14.70 0.04 -2.11
N PHE A 104 -14.50 -1.03 -1.35
CA PHE A 104 -13.83 -1.02 -0.06
C PHE A 104 -12.45 -1.71 -0.08
N SER A 105 -12.06 -2.36 -1.18
CA SER A 105 -10.86 -3.22 -1.28
C SER A 105 -9.57 -2.48 -1.68
N ASN A 106 -9.65 -1.18 -1.98
CA ASN A 106 -8.52 -0.40 -2.44
C ASN A 106 -7.70 0.22 -1.30
N SER A 107 -6.51 -0.34 -1.08
CA SER A 107 -5.60 0.04 0.00
C SER A 107 -5.06 1.48 -0.09
N SER A 108 -4.99 2.07 -1.30
CA SER A 108 -4.40 3.41 -1.53
C SER A 108 -5.24 4.55 -0.96
N VAL A 109 -6.55 4.29 -0.81
CA VAL A 109 -7.56 5.22 -0.34
C VAL A 109 -7.75 5.10 1.19
N TRP A 110 -7.19 4.02 1.75
CA TRP A 110 -7.55 3.51 3.05
C TRP A 110 -6.65 4.02 4.19
N GLY A 111 -5.39 4.33 3.87
CA GLY A 111 -4.45 5.00 4.79
C GLY A 111 -5.03 6.28 5.41
N TRP A 112 -5.98 6.92 4.74
CA TRP A 112 -6.67 8.13 5.16
C TRP A 112 -7.69 7.91 6.26
N TRP A 113 -8.49 6.86 6.17
CA TRP A 113 -9.50 6.55 7.20
C TRP A 113 -8.88 6.09 8.50
N LEU A 114 -7.72 5.45 8.41
CA LEU A 114 -6.86 5.09 9.54
C LEU A 114 -6.47 6.30 10.38
N GLU A 115 -6.00 7.35 9.72
CA GLU A 115 -5.49 8.55 10.37
C GLU A 115 -6.61 9.38 10.99
N GLU A 116 -7.81 9.34 10.40
CA GLU A 116 -8.91 10.27 10.70
C GLU A 116 -10.04 9.64 11.53
N GLY A 117 -9.94 8.35 11.86
CA GLY A 117 -10.84 7.71 12.82
C GLY A 117 -12.30 7.60 12.37
N ARG A 118 -12.54 7.30 11.08
CA ARG A 118 -13.89 7.23 10.49
C ARG A 118 -14.62 5.91 10.78
N ASP A 119 -15.15 5.80 12.00
CA ASP A 119 -15.89 4.62 12.48
C ASP A 119 -17.10 4.27 11.62
N ASP A 120 -17.80 5.28 11.09
CA ASP A 120 -18.97 5.10 10.24
C ASP A 120 -18.65 4.36 8.92
N ILE A 121 -17.43 4.54 8.39
CA ILE A 121 -16.98 3.81 7.20
C ILE A 121 -16.65 2.37 7.54
N LEU A 122 -16.00 2.13 8.69
CA LEU A 122 -15.73 0.77 9.14
C LEU A 122 -17.02 0.00 9.44
N ASP A 123 -18.03 0.66 10.00
CA ASP A 123 -19.34 0.04 10.22
C ASP A 123 -20.01 -0.35 8.89
N LYS A 124 -19.87 0.47 7.84
CA LYS A 124 -20.33 0.12 6.47
C LYS A 124 -19.56 -1.05 5.88
N MET A 125 -18.23 -1.07 6.04
CA MET A 125 -17.36 -2.17 5.59
C MET A 125 -17.71 -3.47 6.32
N ASP A 126 -17.93 -3.41 7.62
CA ASP A 126 -18.35 -4.54 8.45
C ASP A 126 -19.71 -5.08 8.03
N ALA A 127 -20.69 -4.19 7.85
CA ALA A 127 -22.01 -4.55 7.37
C ALA A 127 -21.93 -5.23 5.99
N CYS A 128 -21.10 -4.72 5.08
CA CYS A 128 -20.85 -5.32 3.78
C CYS A 128 -20.24 -6.73 3.93
N LEU A 129 -19.14 -6.86 4.69
CA LEU A 129 -18.43 -8.14 4.86
C LEU A 129 -19.31 -9.23 5.49
N THR A 130 -20.17 -8.85 6.42
CA THR A 130 -21.01 -9.77 7.18
C THR A 130 -22.34 -10.12 6.50
N THR A 131 -22.73 -9.39 5.45
CA THR A 131 -24.00 -9.61 4.72
C THR A 131 -23.84 -10.20 3.33
N ILE A 132 -22.64 -10.12 2.72
CA ILE A 132 -22.37 -10.78 1.44
C ILE A 132 -22.49 -12.31 1.60
N GLU A 133 -23.29 -12.94 0.73
CA GLU A 133 -23.40 -14.40 0.69
C GLU A 133 -22.06 -15.02 0.32
N THR A 134 -21.63 -16.05 1.05
CA THR A 134 -20.33 -16.71 0.78
C THR A 134 -20.42 -17.55 -0.49
N THR A 135 -19.71 -17.14 -1.54
CA THR A 135 -19.58 -17.88 -2.80
C THR A 135 -18.11 -18.02 -3.18
N GLN A 136 -17.78 -18.96 -4.08
CA GLN A 136 -16.39 -19.09 -4.55
C GLN A 136 -15.93 -17.86 -5.35
N ASP A 137 -16.86 -17.22 -6.06
CA ASP A 137 -16.58 -16.13 -6.98
C ASP A 137 -16.30 -14.79 -6.28
N ASN A 138 -16.68 -14.64 -5.00
CA ASN A 138 -16.48 -13.40 -4.24
C ASN A 138 -15.44 -13.49 -3.11
N LYS A 139 -14.66 -14.59 -3.10
CA LYS A 139 -13.62 -14.82 -2.10
C LYS A 139 -12.56 -13.70 -2.12
N GLN A 140 -12.22 -13.21 -3.31
CA GLN A 140 -11.19 -12.19 -3.49
C GLN A 140 -11.59 -10.87 -2.83
N GLU A 141 -12.79 -10.38 -3.13
CA GLU A 141 -13.35 -9.14 -2.62
C GLU A 141 -13.52 -9.21 -1.10
N ARG A 142 -14.01 -10.34 -0.58
CA ARG A 142 -14.14 -10.57 0.86
C ARG A 142 -12.78 -10.61 1.56
N LEU A 143 -11.75 -11.18 0.94
CA LEU A 143 -10.38 -11.17 1.49
C LEU A 143 -9.80 -9.77 1.57
N PHE A 144 -9.96 -8.97 0.52
CA PHE A 144 -9.51 -7.59 0.54
C PHE A 144 -10.27 -6.74 1.57
N LEU A 145 -11.59 -6.87 1.62
CA LEU A 145 -12.42 -6.20 2.61
C LEU A 145 -12.04 -6.58 4.06
N ALA A 146 -11.82 -7.88 4.32
CA ALA A 146 -11.37 -8.36 5.62
C ALA A 146 -9.96 -7.87 5.97
N ARG A 147 -9.02 -7.86 5.01
CA ARG A 147 -7.68 -7.27 5.18
C ARG A 147 -7.80 -5.84 5.63
N ASP A 148 -8.57 -5.07 4.88
CA ASP A 148 -8.71 -3.65 5.11
C ASP A 148 -9.31 -3.42 6.49
N ILE A 149 -10.49 -3.93 6.83
CA ILE A 149 -11.05 -3.81 8.19
C ILE A 149 -10.04 -4.22 9.30
N THR A 150 -9.36 -5.35 9.12
CA THR A 150 -8.39 -5.87 10.12
C THR A 150 -7.21 -4.91 10.34
N MET A 151 -6.63 -4.35 9.26
CA MET A 151 -5.53 -3.38 9.37
C MET A 151 -5.95 -2.11 10.13
N SER A 152 -7.26 -1.83 10.20
CA SER A 152 -7.82 -0.57 10.73
C SER A 152 -7.83 -0.64 12.22
N ILE A 153 -8.35 -1.77 12.64
CA ILE A 153 -8.50 -2.12 14.02
C ILE A 153 -7.12 -2.37 14.62
N ALA A 154 -6.19 -2.94 13.84
CA ALA A 154 -4.79 -3.02 14.23
C ALA A 154 -4.21 -1.64 14.55
N TYR A 155 -4.40 -0.64 13.68
CA TYR A 155 -3.92 0.72 13.92
C TYR A 155 -4.55 1.38 15.16
N ARG A 156 -5.84 1.11 15.41
CA ARG A 156 -6.60 1.61 16.56
C ARG A 156 -6.25 0.92 17.88
N LYS A 157 -5.46 -0.15 17.85
CA LYS A 157 -5.04 -0.94 19.01
C LYS A 157 -6.22 -1.48 19.84
N ASP A 158 -7.30 -1.89 19.18
CA ASP A 158 -8.43 -2.59 19.81
C ASP A 158 -8.21 -4.12 19.68
N PRO A 159 -7.72 -4.81 20.72
CA PRO A 159 -7.31 -6.20 20.62
C PRO A 159 -8.48 -7.18 20.47
N GLU A 160 -9.65 -6.85 21.03
CA GLU A 160 -10.83 -7.72 20.96
C GLU A 160 -11.40 -7.71 19.55
N LYS A 161 -11.62 -6.51 18.98
CA LYS A 161 -12.04 -6.39 17.59
C LYS A 161 -10.97 -6.95 16.65
N LEU A 162 -9.68 -6.71 16.91
CA LEU A 162 -8.62 -7.22 16.04
C LEU A 162 -8.68 -8.75 15.95
N THR A 163 -8.80 -9.42 17.10
CA THR A 163 -8.92 -10.87 17.16
C THR A 163 -10.17 -11.35 16.40
N HIS A 164 -11.29 -10.64 16.53
CA HIS A 164 -12.51 -10.97 15.80
C HIS A 164 -12.31 -10.96 14.27
N TYR A 165 -11.74 -9.90 13.71
CA TYR A 165 -11.55 -9.79 12.26
C TYR A 165 -10.39 -10.65 11.73
N GLN A 166 -9.34 -10.87 12.52
CA GLN A 166 -8.31 -11.85 12.18
C GLN A 166 -8.92 -13.26 12.03
N ASN A 167 -9.88 -13.63 12.88
CA ASN A 167 -10.59 -14.90 12.75
C ASN A 167 -11.51 -14.95 11.52
N ILE A 168 -12.16 -13.83 11.15
CA ILE A 168 -12.96 -13.76 9.92
C ILE A 168 -12.05 -13.92 8.70
N TRP A 169 -10.96 -13.15 8.62
CA TRP A 169 -9.99 -13.24 7.52
C TRP A 169 -9.41 -14.65 7.40
N GLN A 170 -8.98 -15.26 8.51
CA GLN A 170 -8.46 -16.63 8.52
C GLN A 170 -9.49 -17.64 7.96
N LYS A 171 -10.77 -17.51 8.34
CA LYS A 171 -11.84 -18.37 7.79
C LYS A 171 -11.99 -18.19 6.29
N ILE A 172 -12.00 -16.96 5.79
CA ILE A 172 -12.11 -16.68 4.35
C ILE A 172 -10.91 -17.28 3.60
N LEU A 173 -9.69 -17.21 4.17
CA LEU A 173 -8.51 -17.83 3.57
C LEU A 173 -8.63 -19.36 3.43
N GLU A 174 -9.32 -20.02 4.36
CA GLU A 174 -9.55 -21.46 4.40
C GLU A 174 -10.69 -21.94 3.48
N GLU A 175 -11.54 -21.03 3.00
CA GLU A 175 -12.61 -21.34 2.05
C GLU A 175 -12.04 -21.85 0.71
N PRO A 176 -12.75 -22.73 -0.03
CA PRO A 176 -12.33 -23.12 -1.38
C PRO A 176 -12.43 -21.94 -2.37
N GLY A 177 -11.57 -21.93 -3.39
CA GLY A 177 -11.54 -20.88 -4.41
C GLY A 177 -10.17 -20.22 -4.54
N ASP A 178 -9.97 -19.53 -5.66
CA ASP A 178 -8.70 -18.91 -6.01
C ASP A 178 -8.36 -17.75 -5.07
N LEU A 179 -7.07 -17.61 -4.77
CA LEU A 179 -6.56 -16.50 -3.97
C LEU A 179 -6.10 -15.37 -4.90
N PRO A 180 -6.33 -14.11 -4.54
CA PRO A 180 -5.77 -12.99 -5.27
C PRO A 180 -4.24 -13.06 -5.27
N GLU A 181 -3.63 -12.86 -6.44
CA GLU A 181 -2.20 -12.66 -6.57
C GLU A 181 -1.84 -11.27 -6.01
N MET A 182 -0.95 -11.22 -5.01
CA MET A 182 -0.50 -9.96 -4.38
C MET A 182 1.00 -9.70 -4.57
N GLY A 183 1.68 -10.51 -5.38
CA GLY A 183 3.11 -10.39 -5.60
C GLY A 183 3.74 -11.69 -6.09
N PRO A 184 5.07 -11.69 -6.28
CA PRO A 184 5.80 -12.93 -6.54
C PRO A 184 5.70 -13.86 -5.33
N GLY A 185 5.52 -15.16 -5.59
CA GLY A 185 5.48 -16.20 -4.56
C GLY A 185 4.12 -16.86 -4.40
N SER A 186 3.99 -17.69 -3.36
CA SER A 186 2.77 -18.44 -3.06
C SER A 186 1.67 -17.52 -2.50
N PRO A 187 0.50 -17.38 -3.17
CA PRO A 187 -0.54 -16.46 -2.71
C PRO A 187 -0.99 -16.72 -1.26
N ILE A 188 -1.14 -17.98 -0.87
CA ILE A 188 -1.53 -18.35 0.50
C ILE A 188 -0.50 -17.90 1.54
N VAL A 189 0.79 -17.95 1.20
CA VAL A 189 1.85 -17.51 2.10
C VAL A 189 1.80 -15.99 2.27
N ILE A 190 1.69 -15.25 1.16
CA ILE A 190 1.62 -13.79 1.17
C ILE A 190 0.40 -13.32 1.98
N TRP A 191 -0.77 -13.91 1.76
CA TRP A 191 -1.98 -13.57 2.51
C TRP A 191 -1.86 -13.87 4.01
N ARG A 192 -1.26 -15.01 4.39
CA ARG A 192 -0.98 -15.33 5.80
C ARG A 192 0.05 -14.40 6.43
N PHE A 193 1.03 -13.96 5.65
CA PHE A 193 2.02 -12.97 6.09
C PHE A 193 1.32 -11.65 6.44
N TRP A 194 0.48 -11.11 5.54
CA TRP A 194 -0.26 -9.88 5.82
C TRP A 194 -1.18 -9.99 7.04
N LEU A 195 -1.87 -11.12 7.22
CA LEU A 195 -2.64 -11.39 8.44
C LEU A 195 -1.76 -11.29 9.69
N LYS A 196 -0.57 -11.91 9.69
CA LYS A 196 0.36 -11.86 10.82
C LYS A 196 0.90 -10.45 11.08
N ILE A 197 1.15 -9.66 10.03
CA ILE A 197 1.66 -8.28 10.13
C ILE A 197 0.68 -7.37 10.89
N THR A 198 -0.63 -7.62 10.83
CA THR A 198 -1.60 -6.83 11.61
C THR A 198 -1.35 -6.89 13.12
N SER A 199 -0.84 -8.01 13.64
CA SER A 199 -0.44 -8.12 15.05
C SER A 199 0.76 -7.23 15.37
N LEU A 200 1.74 -7.15 14.46
CA LEU A 200 2.89 -6.26 14.61
C LEU A 200 2.42 -4.80 14.61
N MET A 201 1.61 -4.40 13.63
CA MET A 201 1.02 -3.06 13.56
C MET A 201 0.28 -2.66 14.84
N SER A 202 -0.49 -3.59 15.44
CA SER A 202 -1.20 -3.32 16.70
C SER A 202 -0.29 -3.13 17.91
N ALA A 203 0.97 -3.55 17.82
CA ALA A 203 1.98 -3.34 18.85
C ALA A 203 2.71 -2.00 18.72
N LYS A 204 2.35 -1.13 17.77
CA LYS A 204 2.98 0.20 17.62
C LYS A 204 3.02 0.94 18.95
N GLY A 205 4.19 1.45 19.33
CA GLY A 205 4.41 2.16 20.60
C GLY A 205 4.60 1.26 21.82
N ASP A 206 4.47 -0.05 21.69
CA ASP A 206 4.85 -1.06 22.69
C ASP A 206 6.03 -1.88 22.15
N ARG A 207 7.25 -1.42 22.49
CA ARG A 207 8.49 -1.99 21.94
C ARG A 207 8.69 -3.46 22.30
N GLU A 208 8.34 -3.84 23.53
CA GLU A 208 8.50 -5.22 24.00
C GLU A 208 7.58 -6.15 23.22
N ARG A 209 6.30 -5.79 23.11
CA ARG A 209 5.33 -6.57 22.35
C ARG A 209 5.68 -6.62 20.87
N ALA A 210 6.09 -5.50 20.27
CA ALA A 210 6.50 -5.47 18.86
C ALA A 210 7.70 -6.39 18.59
N GLY A 211 8.67 -6.42 19.50
CA GLY A 211 9.81 -7.35 19.43
C GLY A 211 9.39 -8.82 19.45
N VAL A 212 8.53 -9.20 20.39
CA VAL A 212 8.01 -10.58 20.48
C VAL A 212 7.26 -10.98 19.20
N VAL A 213 6.38 -10.10 18.71
CA VAL A 213 5.58 -10.39 17.51
C VAL A 213 6.47 -10.47 16.27
N ALA A 214 7.38 -9.52 16.06
CA ALA A 214 8.28 -9.53 14.91
C ALA A 214 9.13 -10.81 14.87
N ALA A 215 9.69 -11.23 16.02
CA ALA A 215 10.45 -12.48 16.12
C ALA A 215 9.61 -13.71 15.75
N GLN A 216 8.37 -13.79 16.25
CA GLN A 216 7.45 -14.89 15.90
C GLN A 216 7.13 -14.93 14.40
N ILE A 217 6.98 -13.78 13.75
CA ILE A 217 6.74 -13.69 12.30
C ILE A 217 7.96 -14.17 11.54
N VAL A 218 9.15 -13.69 11.92
CA VAL A 218 10.40 -14.06 11.24
C VAL A 218 10.73 -15.54 11.43
N ASP A 219 10.54 -16.09 12.63
CA ASP A 219 10.73 -17.53 12.87
C ASP A 219 9.75 -18.39 12.05
N TRP A 220 8.52 -17.92 11.89
CA TRP A 220 7.57 -18.55 10.97
C TRP A 220 8.06 -18.49 9.51
N ILE A 221 8.55 -17.33 9.04
CA ILE A 221 9.08 -17.16 7.68
C ILE A 221 10.28 -18.09 7.44
N ARG A 222 11.21 -18.18 8.40
CA ARG A 222 12.39 -19.06 8.30
C ARG A 222 12.02 -20.56 8.23
N GLY A 223 10.84 -20.92 8.72
CA GLY A 223 10.29 -22.27 8.58
C GLY A 223 9.65 -22.55 7.22
N LEU A 224 9.61 -21.58 6.30
CA LEU A 224 9.08 -21.72 4.94
C LEU A 224 10.25 -21.89 3.97
N ASP A 225 10.23 -22.96 3.17
CA ASP A 225 11.33 -23.29 2.25
C ASP A 225 11.48 -22.29 1.07
N ASP A 226 10.48 -21.45 0.80
CA ASP A 226 10.38 -20.64 -0.42
C ASP A 226 10.03 -19.14 -0.22
N SER A 227 9.97 -18.67 1.03
CA SER A 227 9.35 -17.37 1.34
C SER A 227 10.22 -16.45 2.19
N GLU A 228 11.53 -16.68 2.22
CA GLU A 228 12.48 -15.87 2.99
C GLU A 228 12.47 -14.38 2.56
N GLU A 229 12.06 -14.08 1.33
CA GLU A 229 11.95 -12.71 0.78
C GLU A 229 11.00 -11.79 1.55
N LEU A 230 10.19 -12.33 2.47
CA LEU A 230 9.30 -11.57 3.34
C LEU A 230 10.02 -10.94 4.55
N ILE A 231 11.28 -11.30 4.84
CA ILE A 231 12.03 -10.71 5.97
C ILE A 231 12.25 -9.20 5.74
N GLY A 232 12.54 -8.79 4.50
CA GLY A 232 12.62 -7.37 4.14
C GLY A 232 11.33 -6.60 4.43
N GLU A 233 10.17 -7.22 4.22
CA GLU A 233 8.86 -6.61 4.54
C GLU A 233 8.63 -6.48 6.05
N VAL A 234 9.15 -7.42 6.87
CA VAL A 234 9.15 -7.26 8.33
C VAL A 234 10.02 -6.05 8.73
N ALA A 235 11.20 -5.90 8.12
CA ALA A 235 12.07 -4.74 8.38
C ALA A 235 11.37 -3.42 8.03
N ALA A 236 10.65 -3.36 6.90
CA ALA A 236 9.83 -2.22 6.53
C ALA A 236 8.80 -1.87 7.61
N GLN A 237 8.03 -2.87 8.06
CA GLN A 237 6.99 -2.66 9.07
C GLN A 237 7.55 -2.24 10.42
N CYS A 238 8.67 -2.80 10.85
CA CYS A 238 9.38 -2.35 12.03
C CYS A 238 9.82 -0.88 11.91
N MET A 239 10.30 -0.47 10.74
CA MET A 239 10.75 0.90 10.52
C MET A 239 9.58 1.89 10.56
N PHE A 240 8.46 1.61 9.87
CA PHE A 240 7.26 2.45 9.91
C PHE A 240 6.59 2.53 11.29
N GLN A 241 6.93 1.61 12.19
CA GLN A 241 6.45 1.58 13.58
C GLN A 241 7.49 2.08 14.58
N GLU A 242 8.58 2.68 14.08
CA GLU A 242 9.66 3.27 14.88
C GLU A 242 10.36 2.25 15.79
N GLN A 243 10.34 0.98 15.38
CA GLN A 243 11.08 -0.13 16.00
C GLN A 243 12.44 -0.25 15.33
N TYR A 244 13.25 0.79 15.46
CA TYR A 244 14.46 0.98 14.66
C TYR A 244 15.50 -0.14 14.83
N ASP A 245 15.72 -0.62 16.05
CA ASP A 245 16.63 -1.75 16.32
C ASP A 245 16.21 -3.02 15.56
N LEU A 246 14.90 -3.30 15.51
CA LEU A 246 14.35 -4.46 14.80
C LEU A 246 14.41 -4.27 13.29
N ALA A 247 14.13 -3.04 12.82
CA ALA A 247 14.24 -2.69 11.40
C ALA A 247 15.68 -2.84 10.91
N GLU A 248 16.66 -2.45 11.71
CA GLU A 248 18.08 -2.65 11.42
C GLU A 248 18.40 -4.14 11.36
N GLN A 249 18.07 -4.89 12.42
CA GLN A 249 18.35 -6.33 12.52
C GLN A 249 17.79 -7.13 11.33
N TYR A 250 16.50 -6.97 11.03
CA TYR A 250 15.87 -7.73 9.94
C TYR A 250 16.24 -7.18 8.56
N GLY A 251 16.58 -5.88 8.48
CA GLY A 251 17.17 -5.29 7.28
C GLY A 251 18.49 -5.95 6.92
N ASP A 252 19.42 -6.07 7.88
CA ASP A 252 20.71 -6.74 7.69
C ASP A 252 20.53 -8.21 7.28
N GLU A 253 19.64 -8.95 7.93
CA GLU A 253 19.33 -10.35 7.55
C GLU A 253 18.80 -10.45 6.11
N ALA A 254 17.91 -9.55 5.71
CA ALA A 254 17.38 -9.50 4.34
C ALA A 254 18.47 -9.17 3.32
N LEU A 255 19.40 -8.27 3.65
CA LEU A 255 20.56 -7.94 2.82
C LEU A 255 21.50 -9.13 2.66
N GLN A 256 21.82 -9.85 3.74
CA GLN A 256 22.66 -11.05 3.71
C GLN A 256 22.06 -12.17 2.86
N LYS A 257 20.72 -12.24 2.79
CA LYS A 257 19.96 -13.15 1.93
C LYS A 257 19.82 -12.68 0.48
N GLY A 258 20.40 -11.53 0.12
CA GLY A 258 20.34 -10.99 -1.25
C GLY A 258 18.98 -10.43 -1.66
N GLN A 259 18.07 -10.19 -0.71
CA GLN A 259 16.70 -9.75 -1.04
C GLN A 259 16.66 -8.36 -1.68
N ALA A 260 17.67 -7.53 -1.42
CA ALA A 260 17.78 -6.20 -2.02
C ALA A 260 17.99 -6.21 -3.54
N GLU A 261 18.39 -7.34 -4.13
CA GLU A 261 18.44 -7.49 -5.60
C GLU A 261 17.03 -7.44 -6.22
N LYS A 262 16.02 -7.91 -5.49
CA LYS A 262 14.62 -7.89 -5.91
C LYS A 262 13.89 -6.64 -5.40
N ASN A 263 14.20 -6.21 -4.18
CA ASN A 263 13.57 -5.06 -3.54
C ASN A 263 14.64 -4.10 -2.96
N PRO A 264 15.10 -3.10 -3.73
CA PRO A 264 16.14 -2.18 -3.29
C PRO A 264 15.72 -1.27 -2.12
N TYR A 265 14.41 -1.16 -1.81
CA TYR A 265 13.94 -0.40 -0.65
C TYR A 265 14.41 -1.01 0.68
N ILE A 266 14.84 -2.27 0.70
CA ILE A 266 15.45 -2.91 1.88
C ILE A 266 16.69 -2.13 2.36
N TYR A 267 17.49 -1.58 1.45
CA TYR A 267 18.62 -0.71 1.84
C TYR A 267 18.14 0.53 2.61
N VAL A 268 17.02 1.13 2.19
CA VAL A 268 16.44 2.31 2.84
C VAL A 268 15.88 1.93 4.21
N TRP A 269 15.20 0.79 4.33
CA TRP A 269 14.63 0.34 5.60
C TRP A 269 15.71 -0.03 6.62
N HIS A 270 16.76 -0.72 6.17
CA HIS A 270 17.95 -1.00 7.00
C HIS A 270 18.63 0.31 7.43
N ALA A 271 18.87 1.24 6.50
CA ALA A 271 19.46 2.54 6.80
C ALA A 271 18.61 3.37 7.77
N GLY A 272 17.29 3.36 7.59
CA GLY A 272 16.35 4.03 8.48
C GLY A 272 16.34 3.41 9.87
N GLY A 273 16.36 2.07 9.96
CA GLY A 273 16.55 1.35 11.21
C GLY A 273 17.83 1.78 11.93
N HIS A 274 18.98 1.71 11.25
CA HIS A 274 20.25 2.11 11.84
C HIS A 274 20.25 3.57 12.30
N LEU A 275 19.81 4.50 11.44
CA LEU A 275 19.78 5.93 11.75
C LEU A 275 18.85 6.24 12.93
N GLY A 276 17.69 5.60 12.99
CA GLY A 276 16.73 5.82 14.08
C GLY A 276 17.19 5.22 15.41
N ALA A 277 17.92 4.10 15.37
CA ALA A 277 18.46 3.43 16.55
C ALA A 277 19.65 4.18 17.15
N THR A 278 20.53 4.70 16.29
CA THR A 278 21.87 5.17 16.71
C THR A 278 22.08 6.67 16.53
N GLY A 279 21.36 7.31 15.60
CA GLY A 279 21.65 8.65 15.11
C GLY A 279 22.93 8.76 14.27
N ASP A 280 23.56 7.63 13.89
CA ASP A 280 24.81 7.64 13.13
C ASP A 280 24.57 7.85 11.63
N VAL A 281 24.64 9.12 11.22
CA VAL A 281 24.57 9.51 9.81
C VAL A 281 25.74 8.95 9.00
N GLU A 282 26.95 8.83 9.56
CA GLU A 282 28.13 8.42 8.79
C GLU A 282 27.99 6.98 8.28
N SER A 283 27.52 6.09 9.15
CA SER A 283 27.28 4.68 8.82
C SER A 283 26.00 4.47 8.00
N THR A 284 25.06 5.42 8.04
CA THR A 284 23.83 5.40 7.23
C THR A 284 24.08 5.73 5.75
N VAL A 285 24.99 6.67 5.46
CA VAL A 285 25.25 7.19 4.10
C VAL A 285 25.61 6.09 3.08
N PRO A 286 26.46 5.11 3.37
CA PRO A 286 26.77 4.03 2.42
C PRO A 286 25.55 3.23 1.97
N LEU A 287 24.64 2.89 2.90
CA LEU A 287 23.41 2.14 2.59
C LEU A 287 22.48 2.97 1.69
N MET A 288 22.31 4.25 2.01
CA MET A 288 21.47 5.15 1.22
C MET A 288 22.06 5.41 -0.18
N LYS A 289 23.39 5.47 -0.31
CA LYS A 289 24.07 5.53 -1.61
C LYS A 289 23.86 4.28 -2.44
N GLU A 290 23.87 3.09 -1.82
CA GLU A 290 23.59 1.85 -2.53
C GLU A 290 22.12 1.83 -3.01
N ALA A 291 21.18 2.20 -2.13
CA ALA A 291 19.76 2.33 -2.47
C ALA A 291 19.53 3.28 -3.66
N ARG A 292 20.22 4.43 -3.68
CA ARG A 292 20.12 5.45 -4.74
C ARG A 292 20.49 4.93 -6.14
N ARG A 293 21.28 3.86 -6.25
CA ARG A 293 21.61 3.23 -7.55
C ARG A 293 20.40 2.61 -8.23
N TYR A 294 19.39 2.24 -7.47
CA TYR A 294 18.21 1.49 -7.94
C TYR A 294 16.91 2.27 -7.79
N ILE A 295 16.86 3.24 -6.88
CA ILE A 295 15.68 4.06 -6.58
C ILE A 295 15.81 5.44 -7.24
N SER A 296 14.68 6.01 -7.68
CA SER A 296 14.62 7.33 -8.31
C SER A 296 15.07 8.46 -7.36
N SER A 297 15.55 9.58 -7.91
CA SER A 297 15.89 10.76 -7.11
C SER A 297 14.68 11.32 -6.37
N GLN A 298 13.50 11.27 -6.99
CA GLN A 298 12.24 11.73 -6.40
C GLN A 298 11.83 10.90 -5.18
N ASP A 299 11.90 9.56 -5.29
CA ASP A 299 11.60 8.68 -4.15
C ASP A 299 12.62 8.86 -3.03
N MET A 300 13.90 9.01 -3.39
CA MET A 300 14.96 9.28 -2.42
C MET A 300 14.73 10.60 -1.68
N GLU A 301 14.37 11.66 -2.40
CA GLU A 301 14.00 12.94 -1.81
C GLU A 301 12.84 12.77 -0.83
N ARG A 302 11.78 12.06 -1.24
CA ARG A 302 10.60 11.81 -0.37
C ARG A 302 10.99 11.09 0.92
N PHE A 303 11.83 10.05 0.85
CA PHE A 303 12.33 9.39 2.06
C PHE A 303 13.08 10.35 2.97
N LEU A 304 13.99 11.15 2.41
CA LEU A 304 14.84 12.04 3.19
C LEU A 304 14.09 13.25 3.79
N THR A 305 12.95 13.65 3.22
CA THR A 305 12.20 14.83 3.68
C THR A 305 10.96 14.50 4.48
N GLU A 306 10.29 13.40 4.19
CA GLU A 306 8.95 13.11 4.72
C GLU A 306 8.93 11.94 5.70
N GLN A 307 9.94 11.07 5.70
CA GLN A 307 9.92 9.83 6.45
C GLN A 307 10.85 9.87 7.66
N MET A 308 10.29 9.64 8.85
CA MET A 308 11.10 9.37 10.04
C MET A 308 11.85 8.03 9.87
N PRO A 309 13.12 7.95 10.32
CA PRO A 309 13.85 8.97 11.07
C PRO A 309 14.61 9.98 10.18
N PHE A 310 14.66 9.79 8.86
CA PHE A 310 15.43 10.65 7.96
C PHE A 310 15.00 12.11 7.99
N SER A 311 13.70 12.38 8.14
CA SER A 311 13.15 13.74 8.21
C SER A 311 13.76 14.58 9.34
N ASP A 312 14.22 13.96 10.44
CA ASP A 312 14.89 14.65 11.55
C ASP A 312 16.29 15.14 11.15
N TYR A 313 16.87 14.53 10.11
CA TYR A 313 18.17 14.84 9.54
C TYR A 313 18.06 15.48 8.15
N LYS A 314 16.88 16.01 7.77
CA LYS A 314 16.64 16.59 6.44
C LYS A 314 17.58 17.75 6.05
N ASN A 315 18.31 18.34 6.98
CA ASN A 315 19.29 19.40 6.71
C ASN A 315 20.74 18.89 6.75
N ASP A 316 20.98 17.60 7.00
CA ASP A 316 22.34 17.04 7.01
C ASP A 316 22.89 17.02 5.58
N PRO A 317 24.00 17.71 5.31
CA PRO A 317 24.52 17.84 3.95
C PRO A 317 24.94 16.49 3.34
N ARG A 318 25.30 15.50 4.17
CA ARG A 318 25.74 14.18 3.70
C ARG A 318 24.57 13.37 3.16
N LEU A 319 23.42 13.42 3.83
CA LEU A 319 22.18 12.77 3.36
C LEU A 319 21.59 13.52 2.17
N ARG A 320 21.58 14.86 2.22
CA ARG A 320 21.07 15.69 1.11
C ARG A 320 21.82 15.48 -0.19
N ALA A 321 23.14 15.32 -0.14
CA ALA A 321 23.94 15.04 -1.32
C ALA A 321 23.49 13.76 -2.06
N ILE A 322 22.84 12.81 -1.39
CA ILE A 322 22.40 11.54 -2.00
C ILE A 322 21.20 11.75 -2.94
N ALA A 323 20.29 12.67 -2.61
CA ALA A 323 19.16 13.00 -3.48
C ALA A 323 19.60 13.71 -4.78
N GLU A 324 20.75 14.40 -4.72
CA GLU A 324 21.31 15.20 -5.82
C GLU A 324 22.28 14.41 -6.74
N MET A 325 22.68 13.20 -6.34
CA MET A 325 23.52 12.28 -7.13
C MET A 325 22.77 11.70 -8.32
#